data_AF-A0A1V3XJ03-F1
#
_entry.id   AF-A0A1V3XJ03-F1
#
_cell.length_a   1.000
_cell.length_b   1.000
_cell.length_c   1.000
_cell.angle_alpha   90.00
_cell.angle_beta   90.00
_cell.angle_gamma   90.00
#
_symmetry.space_group_name_H-M   'P 1'
#
loop_
_entity.id
_entity.type
_entity.pdbx_description
1 polymer ?
#
loop_
_entity_poly.entity_id
_entity_poly.type
_entity_poly.pdbx_seq_one_letter_code
_entity_poly.pdbx_strand_id
1 'polypeptide(L)' 'MAQLAMVMNLDKCIGCHTCSVTCKQAWTNRGGMEYAWFNNVETRPGQGYPRQYQDQDRWRGGWTLNKRAG' A
#
# COMPACT_ATOMS: atom_id res chain seq x y z
N MET A 1 -20.49 -5.64 -17.20
CA MET A 1 -19.67 -5.64 -15.96
C MET A 1 -18.94 -4.30 -15.89
N ALA A 2 -18.82 -3.69 -14.71
CA ALA A 2 -18.09 -2.44 -14.52
C ALA A 2 -17.18 -2.55 -13.29
N GLN A 3 -16.03 -1.89 -13.32
CA GLN A 3 -15.04 -1.87 -12.24
C GLN A 3 -14.60 -0.44 -11.95
N LEU A 4 -14.50 -0.10 -10.66
CA LEU A 4 -13.91 1.16 -10.21
C LEU A 4 -12.38 1.08 -10.26
N ALA A 5 -11.73 2.13 -10.76
CA ALA A 5 -10.28 2.23 -10.89
C ALA A 5 -9.78 3.58 -10.34
N MET A 6 -8.48 3.67 -10.06
CA MET A 6 -7.83 4.87 -9.50
C MET A 6 -6.55 5.20 -10.28
N VAL A 7 -6.28 6.49 -10.46
CA VAL A 7 -5.02 7.02 -10.99
C VAL A 7 -4.38 7.94 -9.96
N MET A 8 -3.09 7.75 -9.69
CA MET A 8 -2.29 8.59 -8.81
C MET A 8 -1.20 9.30 -9.63
N ASN A 9 -1.31 10.63 -9.78
CA ASN A 9 -0.27 11.43 -10.44
C ASN A 9 0.84 11.77 -9.44
N LEU A 10 2.00 11.15 -9.61
CA LEU A 10 3.15 11.31 -8.71
C LEU A 10 3.81 12.70 -8.82
N ASP A 11 3.68 13.40 -9.95
CA ASP A 11 4.24 14.74 -10.13
C ASP A 11 3.53 15.80 -9.28
N LYS A 12 2.26 15.53 -8.91
CA LYS A 12 1.44 16.42 -8.08
C LYS A 12 1.36 15.96 -6.62
N CYS A 13 1.95 14.83 -6.27
CA CYS A 13 1.96 14.34 -4.90
C CYS A 13 2.96 15.15 -4.07
N ILE A 14 2.47 15.83 -3.03
CA ILE A 14 3.31 16.64 -2.13
C ILE A 14 3.65 15.93 -0.81
N GLY A 15 3.25 14.66 -0.67
CA GLY A 15 3.55 13.88 0.55
C GLY A 15 2.90 14.41 1.82
N CYS A 16 1.72 15.06 1.76
CA CYS A 16 1.10 15.70 2.92
C CYS A 16 0.37 14.74 3.89
N HIS A 17 0.25 13.45 3.56
CA HIS A 17 -0.44 12.43 4.36
C HIS A 17 -1.94 12.65 4.62
N THR A 18 -2.59 13.64 4.00
CA THR A 18 -4.03 13.89 4.20
C THR A 18 -4.89 12.68 3.86
N CYS A 19 -4.58 11.96 2.77
CA CYS A 19 -5.31 10.74 2.38
C CYS A 19 -5.19 9.61 3.41
N SER A 20 -4.05 9.53 4.10
CA SER A 20 -3.83 8.54 5.16
C SER A 20 -4.66 8.87 6.40
N VAL A 21 -4.65 10.13 6.83
CA VAL A 21 -5.38 10.57 8.04
C VAL A 21 -6.88 10.45 7.83
N THR A 22 -7.42 10.87 6.69
CA THR A 22 -8.87 10.76 6.43
C THR A 22 -9.32 9.30 6.42
N CYS A 23 -8.56 8.42 5.77
CA CYS A 23 -8.84 6.99 5.76
C CYS A 23 -8.76 6.38 7.18
N LYS A 24 -7.77 6.80 7.98
CA LYS A 24 -7.60 6.35 9.37
C LYS A 24 -8.81 6.69 10.22
N GLN A 25 -9.23 7.96 10.17
CA GLN A 25 -10.35 8.44 10.98
C GLN A 25 -11.68 7.79 10.57
N ALA A 26 -11.87 7.54 9.28
CA ALA A 26 -13.10 6.90 8.80
C ALA A 26 -13.16 5.39 9.13
N TRP A 27 -12.02 4.67 9.08
CA TRP A 27 -12.06 3.20 9.00
C TRP A 27 -11.23 2.43 10.02
N THR A 28 -10.09 2.97 10.47
CA THR A 28 -9.13 2.24 11.34
C THR A 28 -8.86 2.98 12.65
N ASN A 29 -9.84 3.71 13.16
CA ASN A 29 -9.79 4.43 14.44
C ASN A 29 -10.18 3.59 15.68
N ARG A 30 -10.55 2.31 15.47
CA ARG A 30 -10.95 1.38 16.54
C ARG A 30 -9.77 0.70 17.22
N GLY A 31 -10.02 0.24 18.45
CA GLY A 31 -9.11 -0.59 19.25
C GLY A 31 -8.51 -1.76 18.45
N GLY A 32 -7.19 -1.94 18.52
CA GLY A 32 -6.45 -3.02 17.85
C GLY A 32 -6.13 -2.77 16.37
N MET A 33 -6.57 -1.63 15.80
CA MET A 33 -6.27 -1.23 14.42
C MET A 33 -5.45 0.06 14.37
N GLU A 34 -4.92 0.53 15.50
CA GLU A 34 -4.19 1.80 15.65
C GLU A 34 -2.94 1.83 14.78
N TYR A 35 -2.27 0.69 14.62
CA TYR A 35 -1.11 0.57 13.76
C TYR A 35 -1.48 0.51 12.27
N ALA A 36 -2.71 0.14 11.90
CA ALA A 36 -3.10 -0.12 10.52
C ALA A 36 -3.43 1.17 9.75
N TRP A 37 -2.78 1.31 8.59
CA TRP A 37 -2.98 2.39 7.62
C TRP A 37 -3.36 1.78 6.27
N PHE A 38 -4.65 1.76 5.93
CA PHE A 38 -5.11 1.23 4.64
C PHE A 38 -4.65 2.08 3.45
N ASN A 39 -4.57 3.40 3.64
CA ASN A 39 -3.95 4.32 2.70
C ASN A 39 -2.71 4.91 3.37
N ASN A 40 -1.51 4.59 2.88
CA ASN A 40 -0.24 5.08 3.41
C ASN A 40 0.57 5.81 2.32
N VAL A 41 1.38 6.77 2.75
CA VAL A 41 2.29 7.54 1.88
C VAL A 41 3.72 7.25 2.34
N GLU A 42 4.60 6.95 1.39
CA GLU A 42 5.99 6.58 1.64
C GLU A 42 6.94 7.43 0.80
N THR A 43 7.99 7.95 1.41
CA THR A 43 9.09 8.61 0.68
C THR A 43 9.95 7.57 -0.05
N ARG A 44 10.36 7.90 -1.27
CA ARG A 44 11.27 7.09 -2.08
C ARG A 44 12.57 7.83 -2.36
N PRO A 45 13.74 7.15 -2.29
CA PRO A 45 13.93 5.76 -1.87
C PRO A 45 13.67 5.55 -0.36
N GLY A 46 13.15 4.37 0.04
CA GLY A 46 12.74 4.10 1.43
C GLY A 46 12.36 2.63 1.67
N GLN A 47 12.19 2.25 2.95
CA GLN A 47 11.89 0.86 3.36
C GLN A 47 10.38 0.52 3.34
N GLY A 48 9.52 1.53 3.28
CA GLY A 48 8.06 1.37 3.25
C GLY A 48 7.41 0.87 4.54
N TYR A 49 6.11 0.58 4.46
CA TYR A 49 5.26 0.11 5.55
C TYR A 49 4.39 -1.09 5.08
N PRO A 50 4.48 -2.26 5.73
CA PRO A 50 5.49 -2.65 6.72
C PRO A 50 6.91 -2.58 6.14
N ARG A 51 7.92 -2.47 7.01
CA ARG A 51 9.32 -2.34 6.56
C ARG A 51 9.71 -3.51 5.67
N GLN A 52 10.29 -3.19 4.51
CA GLN A 52 10.77 -4.14 3.50
C GLN A 52 9.66 -4.97 2.85
N TYR A 53 8.41 -4.49 2.79
CA TYR A 53 7.31 -5.26 2.18
C TYR A 53 7.54 -5.64 0.70
N GLN A 54 8.46 -4.96 0.01
CA GLN A 54 8.81 -5.25 -1.38
C GLN A 54 9.69 -6.51 -1.54
N ASP A 55 10.35 -6.99 -0.48
CA ASP A 55 11.19 -8.20 -0.50
C ASP A 55 10.33 -9.47 -0.51
N GLN A 56 10.12 -10.05 -1.70
CA GLN A 56 9.30 -11.27 -1.81
C GLN A 56 10.04 -12.57 -1.44
N ASP A 57 11.36 -12.56 -1.28
CA ASP A 57 12.08 -13.73 -0.74
C ASP A 57 11.76 -13.90 0.75
N ARG A 58 11.61 -12.77 1.45
CA ARG A 58 11.15 -12.72 2.84
C ARG A 58 9.64 -12.90 2.98
N TRP A 59 8.84 -12.10 2.25
CA TRP A 59 7.40 -11.99 2.49
C TRP A 59 6.54 -12.96 1.68
N ARG A 60 7.11 -13.60 0.65
CA ARG A 60 6.50 -14.67 -0.15
C ARG A 60 5.09 -14.34 -0.68
N GLY A 61 4.88 -13.10 -1.12
CA GLY A 61 3.64 -12.66 -1.76
C GLY A 61 3.68 -12.77 -3.29
N GLY A 62 2.52 -12.58 -3.93
CA GLY A 62 2.40 -12.58 -5.39
C GLY A 62 2.39 -13.97 -6.02
N TRP A 63 2.77 -14.04 -7.30
CA TRP A 63 2.74 -15.25 -8.13
C TRP A 63 4.05 -15.41 -8.90
N THR A 64 4.50 -16.64 -9.13
CA THR A 64 5.62 -16.96 -10.01
C THR A 64 5.15 -17.85 -11.16
N LEU A 65 5.72 -17.64 -12.35
CA LEU A 65 5.42 -18.47 -13.51
C LEU A 65 6.17 -19.81 -13.39
N ASN A 66 5.42 -20.92 -13.38
CA ASN A 66 6.03 -22.25 -13.43
C ASN A 66 6.38 -22.65 -14.86
N LYS A 67 7.54 -23.28 -15.06
CA LYS A 67 8.06 -23.73 -16.38
C LYS A 67 7.23 -24.81 -17.08
N ARG A 68 6.10 -25.25 -16.51
CA ARG A 68 5.17 -26.26 -17.09
C ARG A 68 3.96 -25.63 -17.78
N ALA A 69 3.87 -24.31 -17.80
CA ALA A 69 2.76 -23.56 -18.41
C ALA A 69 3.04 -23.15 -19.87
N GLY A 70 3.88 -23.93 -20.58
CA GLY A 70 4.21 -23.76 -22.00
C GLY A 70 4.11 -25.08 -22.73
#